data_AF-A0A8B4IBZ5-F1
#
_entry.id   AF-A0A8B4IBZ5-F1
#
_cell.length_a   1.000
_cell.length_b   1.000
_cell.length_c   1.000
_cell.angle_alpha   90.00
_cell.angle_beta   90.00
_cell.angle_gamma   90.00
#
_symmetry.space_group_name_H-M   'P 1'
#
loop_
_entity.id
_entity.type
_entity.pdbx_description
1 polymer ?
#
loop_
_entity_poly.entity_id
_entity_poly.type
_entity_poly.pdbx_seq_one_letter_code
_entity_poly.pdbx_strand_id
1 'polypeptide(L)'
;MALLLALAANIGAGSMTSGFRQTFNHWLEQRLTAELYLNPQNPAQADQLTTWLAQQPLVQAVLPTWQVAVQLQGWPADVFGVVDDPTYRQHWPLLEATSTPWDRLLQGDTVMLSEQLARRLNVRLGDAIAIPTPAGRWSPNVVGIYADYGNPKGHLLVNSQHLLAHWPTLTPARFNLRVLPQNVPPLVREIQRVFALEDSRIIDQQQLKGWSSQVFERTFAATAALNSLTLGVAGVALLSAC
;
A
#
# COMPACT_ATOMS: atom_id res chain seq x y z
N MET A 1 -26.40 10.57 37.78
CA MET A 1 -25.37 9.54 37.51
C MET A 1 -25.57 8.86 36.15
N ALA A 2 -26.76 8.39 35.80
CA ALA A 2 -27.04 7.75 34.50
C ALA A 2 -26.71 8.61 33.26
N LEU A 3 -26.97 9.92 33.31
CA LEU A 3 -26.61 10.87 32.24
C LEU A 3 -25.10 10.92 31.99
N LEU A 4 -24.29 10.97 33.05
CA LEU A 4 -22.84 11.04 32.94
C LEU A 4 -22.27 9.75 32.34
N LEU A 5 -22.82 8.59 32.71
CA LEU A 5 -22.46 7.29 32.14
C LEU A 5 -22.84 7.20 30.66
N ALA A 6 -24.05 7.65 30.30
CA ALA A 6 -24.50 7.70 28.92
C ALA A 6 -23.62 8.62 28.08
N LEU A 7 -23.31 9.82 28.58
CA LEU A 7 -22.46 10.79 27.90
C LEU A 7 -21.03 10.24 27.71
N ALA A 8 -20.43 9.68 28.78
CA ALA A 8 -19.09 9.11 28.73
C ALA A 8 -19.00 7.92 27.74
N ALA A 9 -19.99 7.03 27.74
CA ALA A 9 -20.03 5.90 26.80
C ALA A 9 -20.17 6.36 25.34
N ASN A 10 -21.03 7.36 25.10
CA ASN A 10 -21.22 7.94 23.76
C ASN A 10 -19.96 8.63 23.23
N ILE A 11 -19.31 9.43 24.08
CA ILE A 11 -18.05 10.10 23.74
C ILE A 11 -16.98 9.04 23.45
N GLY A 12 -16.83 8.03 24.32
CA GLY A 12 -15.84 6.96 24.14
C GLY A 12 -16.02 6.20 22.82
N ALA A 13 -17.24 5.71 22.56
CA ALA A 13 -17.54 4.98 21.32
C ALA A 13 -17.38 5.84 20.06
N GLY A 14 -17.81 7.11 20.13
CA GLY A 14 -17.64 8.08 19.04
C GLY A 14 -16.17 8.37 18.74
N SER A 15 -15.37 8.65 19.76
CA SER A 15 -13.93 8.93 19.62
C SER A 15 -13.16 7.74 19.08
N MET A 16 -13.43 6.51 19.55
CA MET A 16 -12.78 5.30 19.04
C MET A 16 -13.07 5.08 17.56
N THR A 17 -14.34 5.19 17.17
CA THR A 17 -14.76 5.01 15.76
C THR A 17 -14.13 6.07 14.86
N SER A 18 -14.11 7.33 15.30
CA SER A 18 -13.50 8.43 14.57
C SER A 18 -11.99 8.27 14.42
N GLY A 19 -11.29 7.88 15.50
CA GLY A 19 -9.85 7.64 15.48
C GLY A 19 -9.46 6.49 14.55
N PHE A 20 -10.22 5.39 14.57
CA PHE A 20 -10.02 4.29 13.64
C PHE A 20 -10.22 4.72 12.18
N ARG A 21 -11.27 5.49 11.88
CA ARG A 21 -11.53 6.04 10.55
C ARG A 21 -10.36 6.87 10.04
N GLN A 22 -9.87 7.80 10.86
CA GLN A 22 -8.81 8.70 10.46
C GLN A 22 -7.52 7.93 10.17
N THR A 23 -7.19 6.96 11.03
CA THR A 23 -6.01 6.10 10.86
C THR A 23 -6.12 5.25 9.59
N PHE A 24 -7.29 4.66 9.33
CA PHE A 24 -7.54 3.86 8.14
C PHE A 24 -7.44 4.68 6.85
N ASN A 25 -8.05 5.88 6.82
CA ASN A 25 -7.97 6.76 5.65
C ASN A 25 -6.53 7.21 5.39
N HIS A 26 -5.80 7.60 6.44
CA HIS A 26 -4.40 7.98 6.31
C HIS A 26 -3.55 6.84 5.77
N TRP A 27 -3.77 5.62 6.27
CA TRP A 27 -3.10 4.43 5.76
C TRP A 27 -3.43 4.14 4.30
N LEU A 28 -4.69 4.29 3.88
CA LEU A 28 -5.09 4.13 2.47
C LEU A 28 -4.41 5.15 1.55
N GLU A 29 -4.29 6.41 1.98
CA GLU A 29 -3.58 7.46 1.23
C GLU A 29 -2.09 7.11 1.05
N GLN A 30 -1.45 6.58 2.09
CA GLN A 30 -0.05 6.16 2.03
C GLN A 30 0.15 4.90 1.18
N ARG A 31 -0.81 3.96 1.21
CA ARG A 31 -0.66 2.67 0.51
C ARG A 31 -1.03 2.75 -0.96
N LEU A 32 -2.02 3.58 -1.29
CA LEU A 32 -2.47 3.78 -2.65
C LEU A 32 -1.88 5.07 -3.22
N THR A 33 -0.64 4.99 -3.69
CA THR A 33 0.14 6.15 -4.15
C THR A 33 0.02 6.44 -5.64
N ALA A 34 -0.75 5.66 -6.40
CA ALA A 34 -1.02 5.85 -7.82
C ALA A 34 -2.52 5.78 -8.09
N GLU A 35 -2.99 6.51 -9.11
CA GLU A 35 -4.42 6.60 -9.43
C GLU A 35 -4.96 5.33 -10.08
N LEU A 36 -4.12 4.60 -10.82
CA LEU A 36 -4.51 3.38 -11.52
C LEU A 36 -3.45 2.28 -11.34
N TYR A 37 -3.89 1.06 -11.02
CA TYR A 37 -3.02 -0.11 -10.95
C TYR A 37 -3.46 -1.17 -11.94
N LEU A 38 -2.49 -1.76 -12.63
CA LEU A 38 -2.73 -2.83 -13.61
C LEU A 38 -1.92 -4.07 -13.24
N ASN A 39 -2.56 -5.22 -13.23
CA ASN A 39 -1.93 -6.51 -12.99
C ASN A 39 -1.97 -7.37 -14.26
N PRO A 40 -0.87 -7.52 -15.02
CA PRO A 40 -0.84 -8.37 -16.22
C PRO A 40 -1.23 -9.82 -15.91
N GLN A 41 -1.85 -10.47 -16.89
CA GLN A 41 -2.25 -11.88 -16.83
C GLN A 41 -1.07 -12.83 -16.91
N ASN A 42 -0.05 -12.45 -17.70
CA ASN A 42 1.11 -13.27 -17.98
C ASN A 42 2.30 -12.38 -18.40
N PRO A 43 3.53 -12.94 -18.45
CA PRO A 43 4.72 -12.20 -18.85
C PRO A 43 4.63 -11.50 -20.21
N ALA A 44 4.04 -12.16 -21.23
CA ALA A 44 3.91 -11.56 -22.55
C ALA A 44 3.03 -10.30 -22.54
N GLN A 45 1.92 -10.32 -21.80
CA GLN A 45 1.06 -9.15 -21.64
C GLN A 45 1.78 -8.03 -20.86
N ALA A 46 2.63 -8.37 -19.89
CA ALA A 46 3.43 -7.39 -19.16
C ALA A 46 4.42 -6.64 -20.07
N ASP A 47 5.09 -7.35 -20.99
CA ASP A 47 6.01 -6.73 -21.96
C ASP A 47 5.27 -5.82 -22.95
N GLN A 48 4.11 -6.26 -23.44
CA GLN A 48 3.27 -5.44 -24.32
C GLN A 48 2.74 -4.19 -23.59
N LEU A 49 2.28 -4.34 -22.34
CA LEU A 49 1.85 -3.21 -21.51
C LEU A 49 2.98 -2.22 -21.27
N THR A 50 4.19 -2.70 -20.97
CA THR A 50 5.38 -1.85 -20.76
C THR A 50 5.63 -0.97 -21.98
N THR A 51 5.63 -1.56 -23.17
CA THR A 51 5.89 -0.84 -24.43
C THR A 51 4.77 0.15 -24.74
N TRP A 52 3.52 -0.26 -24.56
CA TRP A 52 2.35 0.55 -24.90
C TRP A 52 2.16 1.72 -23.93
N LEU A 53 2.33 1.49 -22.62
CA LEU A 53 2.18 2.51 -21.57
C LEU A 53 3.18 3.66 -21.74
N ALA A 54 4.40 3.35 -22.17
CA ALA A 54 5.43 4.36 -22.46
C ALA A 54 5.04 5.34 -23.57
N GLN A 55 4.04 4.99 -24.40
CA GLN A 55 3.57 5.81 -25.53
C GLN A 55 2.28 6.57 -25.20
N GLN A 56 1.73 6.45 -23.99
CA GLN A 56 0.44 7.04 -23.65
C GLN A 56 0.58 8.49 -23.13
N PRO A 57 0.04 9.50 -23.84
CA PRO A 57 0.18 10.91 -23.44
C PRO A 57 -0.60 11.25 -22.16
N LEU A 58 -1.59 10.43 -21.79
CA LEU A 58 -2.40 10.63 -20.58
C LEU A 58 -1.71 10.15 -19.30
N VAL A 59 -0.61 9.40 -19.42
CA VAL A 59 0.12 8.80 -18.30
C VAL A 59 1.32 9.69 -17.96
N GLN A 60 1.37 10.21 -16.74
CA GLN A 60 2.45 11.08 -16.28
C GLN A 60 3.69 10.29 -15.86
N ALA A 61 3.48 9.11 -15.25
CA ALA A 61 4.55 8.20 -14.89
C ALA A 61 4.04 6.75 -14.91
N VAL A 62 4.90 5.84 -15.36
CA VAL A 62 4.67 4.39 -15.34
C VAL A 62 5.63 3.78 -14.34
N LEU A 63 5.09 3.18 -13.28
CA LEU A 63 5.87 2.58 -12.19
C LEU A 63 5.70 1.05 -12.22
N PRO A 64 6.46 0.34 -13.07
CA PRO A 64 6.47 -1.12 -13.05
C PRO A 64 7.07 -1.62 -11.73
N THR A 65 6.51 -2.71 -11.22
CA THR A 65 7.00 -3.39 -10.03
C THR A 65 7.24 -4.85 -10.36
N TRP A 66 8.44 -5.33 -10.05
CA TRP A 66 8.79 -6.75 -10.16
C TRP A 66 8.67 -7.38 -8.79
N GLN A 67 8.31 -8.66 -8.75
CA GLN A 67 8.15 -9.39 -7.50
C GLN A 67 8.73 -10.80 -7.65
N VAL A 68 9.45 -11.25 -6.63
CA VAL A 68 9.87 -12.64 -6.50
C VAL A 68 9.70 -13.12 -5.06
N ALA A 69 9.16 -14.32 -4.90
CA ALA A 69 9.02 -14.95 -3.59
C ALA A 69 10.35 -15.58 -3.18
N VAL A 70 10.75 -15.34 -1.93
CA VAL A 70 11.96 -15.90 -1.31
C VAL A 70 11.66 -16.40 0.10
N GLN A 71 12.61 -17.14 0.68
CA GLN A 71 12.55 -17.54 2.07
C GLN A 71 13.79 -17.05 2.81
N LEU A 72 13.60 -16.31 3.89
CA LEU A 72 14.66 -15.73 4.71
C LEU A 72 14.62 -16.35 6.10
N GLN A 73 15.64 -17.13 6.46
CA GLN A 73 15.73 -17.83 7.75
C GLN A 73 14.45 -18.64 8.09
N GLY A 74 13.83 -19.27 7.08
CA GLY A 74 12.59 -20.04 7.24
C GLY A 74 11.30 -19.22 7.08
N TRP A 75 11.36 -17.88 7.07
CA TRP A 75 10.18 -17.04 6.90
C TRP A 75 9.89 -16.72 5.43
N PRO A 76 8.62 -16.81 4.97
CA PRO A 76 8.26 -16.41 3.62
C PRO A 76 8.35 -14.88 3.47
N ALA A 77 8.97 -14.42 2.40
CA ALA A 77 9.05 -13.02 2.06
C ALA A 77 8.93 -12.81 0.54
N ASP A 78 8.56 -11.60 0.15
CA ASP A 78 8.51 -11.16 -1.25
C ASP A 78 9.52 -10.01 -1.43
N VAL A 79 10.38 -10.12 -2.43
CA VAL A 79 11.32 -9.07 -2.84
C VAL A 79 10.70 -8.29 -3.99
N PHE A 80 10.54 -6.99 -3.81
CA PHE A 80 9.99 -6.06 -4.78
C PHE A 80 11.07 -5.19 -5.38
N GLY A 81 11.15 -5.19 -6.71
CA GLY A 81 12.01 -4.31 -7.48
C GLY A 81 11.23 -3.09 -7.93
N VAL A 82 11.74 -1.89 -7.62
CA VAL A 82 11.13 -0.61 -8.02
C VAL A 82 12.09 0.27 -8.81
N VAL A 83 11.53 1.14 -9.64
CA VAL A 83 12.26 2.17 -10.40
C VAL A 83 12.52 3.41 -9.55
N ASP A 84 13.46 4.26 -9.96
CA ASP A 84 13.62 5.60 -9.39
C ASP A 84 12.47 6.49 -9.84
N ASP A 85 11.58 6.83 -8.91
CA ASP A 85 10.53 7.81 -9.13
C ASP A 85 10.24 8.61 -7.85
N PRO A 86 10.00 9.94 -7.95
CA PRO A 86 9.61 10.76 -6.81
C PRO A 86 8.41 10.26 -6.02
N THR A 87 7.48 9.55 -6.66
CA THR A 87 6.27 9.01 -6.04
C THR A 87 6.60 8.16 -4.81
N TYR A 88 7.63 7.32 -4.88
CA TYR A 88 8.01 6.44 -3.77
C TYR A 88 8.49 7.24 -2.56
N ARG A 89 9.46 8.15 -2.76
CA ARG A 89 10.02 8.98 -1.66
C ARG A 89 9.01 9.95 -1.05
N GLN A 90 7.99 10.37 -1.81
CA GLN A 90 6.96 11.30 -1.32
C GLN A 90 5.86 10.61 -0.50
N HIS A 91 5.57 9.34 -0.78
CA HIS A 91 4.38 8.67 -0.22
C HIS A 91 4.69 7.43 0.62
N TRP A 92 5.96 7.01 0.70
CA TRP A 92 6.35 5.81 1.45
C TRP A 92 7.22 6.19 2.66
N PRO A 93 6.58 6.54 3.81
CA PRO A 93 7.31 6.94 5.01
C PRO A 93 8.12 5.78 5.57
N LEU A 94 9.34 6.10 6.01
CA LEU A 94 10.24 5.15 6.66
C LEU A 94 10.18 5.37 8.18
N LEU A 95 10.13 4.28 8.94
CA LEU A 95 10.17 4.28 10.40
C LEU A 95 11.61 4.50 10.90
N GLU A 96 12.56 3.84 10.25
CA GLU A 96 13.99 4.00 10.48
C GLU A 96 14.68 4.13 9.12
N ALA A 97 15.67 5.01 9.01
CA ALA A 97 16.39 5.21 7.77
C ALA A 97 17.83 5.70 8.02
N THR A 98 18.74 5.33 7.11
CA THR A 98 20.05 5.99 7.02
C THR A 98 19.92 7.37 6.40
N SER A 99 21.01 8.16 6.34
CA SER A 99 21.03 9.36 5.49
C SER A 99 20.75 8.97 4.03
N THR A 100 19.90 9.74 3.34
CA THR A 100 19.58 9.56 1.91
C THR A 100 19.18 8.12 1.52
N PRO A 101 18.19 7.51 2.20
CA PRO A 101 17.90 6.08 2.10
C PRO A 101 17.42 5.68 0.70
N TRP A 102 16.63 6.53 0.03
CA TRP A 102 16.15 6.30 -1.33
C TRP A 102 17.28 6.40 -2.36
N ASP A 103 18.19 7.37 -2.23
CA ASP A 103 19.34 7.48 -3.14
C ASP A 103 20.26 6.26 -3.00
N ARG A 104 20.47 5.79 -1.76
CA ARG A 104 21.23 4.55 -1.49
C ARG A 104 20.53 3.31 -2.06
N LEU A 105 19.21 3.22 -1.90
CA LEU A 105 18.39 2.13 -2.47
C LEU A 105 18.59 2.02 -3.98
N LEU A 106 18.68 3.17 -4.66
CA LEU A 106 18.73 3.25 -6.11
C LEU A 106 20.15 3.05 -6.67
N GLN A 107 21.18 3.49 -5.96
CA GLN A 107 22.56 3.49 -6.47
C GLN A 107 23.43 2.35 -5.92
N GLY A 108 23.05 1.80 -4.77
CA GLY A 108 23.88 0.85 -4.03
C GLY A 108 23.24 -0.52 -3.91
N ASP A 109 24.06 -1.48 -3.51
CA ASP A 109 23.60 -2.83 -3.18
C ASP A 109 22.93 -2.85 -1.81
N THR A 110 21.71 -2.34 -1.75
CA THR A 110 21.00 -2.06 -0.51
C THR A 110 19.53 -2.46 -0.58
N VAL A 111 18.90 -2.59 0.59
CA VAL A 111 17.54 -3.06 0.75
C VAL A 111 16.81 -2.25 1.81
N MET A 112 15.51 -2.03 1.59
CA MET A 112 14.60 -1.64 2.66
C MET A 112 13.64 -2.79 2.96
N LEU A 113 13.23 -2.95 4.21
CA LEU A 113 12.32 -4.04 4.59
C LEU A 113 11.22 -3.61 5.54
N SER A 114 10.16 -4.42 5.60
CA SER A 114 9.09 -4.20 6.55
C SER A 114 9.56 -4.38 8.00
N GLU A 115 9.02 -3.56 8.90
CA GLU A 115 9.29 -3.60 10.33
C GLU A 115 9.11 -5.01 10.93
N GLN A 116 8.04 -5.69 10.52
CA GLN A 116 7.72 -7.04 11.00
C GLN A 116 8.79 -8.04 10.57
N LEU A 117 9.33 -7.91 9.35
CA LEU A 117 10.43 -8.75 8.88
C LEU A 117 11.73 -8.41 9.62
N ALA A 118 12.03 -7.13 9.83
CA ALA A 118 13.22 -6.70 10.56
C ALA A 118 13.24 -7.27 11.98
N ARG A 119 12.09 -7.23 12.67
CA ARG A 119 11.91 -7.83 14.00
C ARG A 119 12.07 -9.36 13.98
N ARG A 120 11.48 -10.06 13.00
CA ARG A 120 11.59 -11.53 12.88
C ARG A 120 13.02 -12.00 12.61
N LEU A 121 13.77 -11.26 11.80
CA LEU A 121 15.15 -11.57 11.44
C LEU A 121 16.18 -10.99 12.43
N ASN A 122 15.73 -10.18 13.39
CA ASN A 122 16.57 -9.42 14.33
C ASN A 122 17.67 -8.60 13.63
N VAL A 123 17.29 -7.89 12.56
CA VAL A 123 18.18 -7.02 11.77
C VAL A 123 17.88 -5.54 11.98
N ARG A 124 18.90 -4.70 11.85
CA ARG A 124 18.84 -3.24 12.01
C ARG A 124 19.43 -2.54 10.79
N LEU A 125 19.31 -1.21 10.76
CA LEU A 125 19.99 -0.40 9.74
C LEU A 125 21.50 -0.70 9.71
N GLY A 126 22.05 -0.89 8.51
CA GLY A 126 23.45 -1.21 8.28
C GLY A 126 23.78 -2.70 8.26
N ASP A 127 22.90 -3.57 8.78
CA ASP A 127 23.10 -5.02 8.70
C ASP A 127 22.92 -5.53 7.27
N ALA A 128 23.59 -6.65 6.93
CA ALA A 128 23.41 -7.33 5.64
C ALA A 128 22.35 -8.43 5.72
N ILE A 129 21.48 -8.53 4.71
CA ILE A 129 20.48 -9.60 4.62
C ILE A 129 20.88 -10.60 3.55
N ALA A 130 21.02 -11.87 3.92
CA ALA A 130 21.28 -12.95 2.97
C ALA A 130 20.01 -13.35 2.20
N ILE A 131 19.85 -12.85 0.97
CA ILE A 131 18.74 -13.18 0.06
C ILE A 131 19.19 -14.35 -0.85
N PRO A 132 18.46 -15.48 -0.88
CA PRO A 132 18.75 -16.57 -1.80
C PRO A 132 18.34 -16.18 -3.22
N THR A 133 19.22 -16.41 -4.20
CA THR A 133 19.01 -16.15 -5.62
C THR A 133 19.36 -17.41 -6.43
N PRO A 134 18.93 -17.52 -7.70
CA PRO A 134 19.28 -18.65 -8.56
C PRO A 134 20.79 -18.84 -8.76
N ALA A 135 21.57 -17.75 -8.70
CA ALA A 135 23.02 -17.75 -8.91
C ALA A 135 23.82 -17.84 -7.59
N GLY A 136 23.16 -17.93 -6.43
CA GLY A 136 23.81 -17.97 -5.13
C GLY A 136 23.20 -16.99 -4.14
N ARG A 137 24.00 -16.48 -3.21
CA ARG A 137 23.53 -15.61 -2.14
C ARG A 137 23.84 -14.15 -2.47
N TRP A 138 22.80 -13.31 -2.46
CA TRP A 138 22.90 -11.87 -2.53
C TRP A 138 22.83 -11.29 -1.11
N SER A 139 23.66 -10.29 -0.77
CA SER A 139 23.76 -9.76 0.60
C SER A 139 23.71 -8.23 0.66
N PRO A 140 22.58 -7.61 0.29
CA PRO A 140 22.44 -6.15 0.37
C PRO A 140 22.36 -5.65 1.81
N ASN A 141 22.82 -4.42 2.03
CA ASN A 141 22.75 -3.76 3.34
C ASN A 141 21.42 -3.06 3.57
N VAL A 142 20.91 -3.11 4.80
CA VAL A 142 19.65 -2.46 5.20
C VAL A 142 19.84 -0.96 5.31
N VAL A 143 19.07 -0.19 4.53
CA VAL A 143 19.12 1.29 4.55
C VAL A 143 17.82 1.94 5.02
N GLY A 144 16.74 1.16 5.15
CA GLY A 144 15.46 1.64 5.63
C GLY A 144 14.56 0.53 6.14
N ILE A 145 13.73 0.89 7.11
CA ILE A 145 12.66 0.04 7.65
C ILE A 145 11.35 0.82 7.53
N TYR A 146 10.30 0.21 6.99
CA TYR A 146 8.98 0.83 6.84
C TYR A 146 7.88 0.00 7.48
N ALA A 147 6.75 0.65 7.77
CA ALA A 147 5.55 -0.04 8.19
C ALA A 147 4.91 -0.81 7.02
N ASP A 148 4.49 -2.05 7.26
CA ASP A 148 3.76 -2.88 6.30
C ASP A 148 2.61 -3.61 7.01
N TYR A 149 1.62 -2.83 7.43
CA TYR A 149 0.51 -3.32 8.26
C TYR A 149 -0.31 -4.38 7.52
N GLY A 150 -0.55 -5.50 8.21
CA GLY A 150 -1.43 -6.57 7.73
C GLY A 150 -0.80 -7.53 6.72
N ASN A 151 0.47 -7.35 6.30
CA ASN A 151 1.13 -8.31 5.43
C ASN A 151 1.62 -9.54 6.23
N PRO A 152 1.13 -10.76 5.95
CA PRO A 152 1.56 -11.96 6.66
C PRO A 152 3.02 -12.36 6.31
N LYS A 153 3.48 -11.98 5.12
CA LYS A 153 4.83 -12.24 4.61
C LYS A 153 5.77 -11.08 4.91
N GLY A 154 7.06 -11.36 4.86
CA GLY A 154 8.07 -10.30 4.80
C GLY A 154 8.00 -9.52 3.50
N HIS A 155 8.29 -8.23 3.53
CA HIS A 155 8.38 -7.39 2.35
C HIS A 155 9.79 -6.79 2.30
N LEU A 156 10.45 -6.96 1.16
CA LEU A 156 11.74 -6.34 0.86
C LEU A 156 11.58 -5.47 -0.37
N LEU A 157 12.23 -4.32 -0.37
CA LEU A 157 12.21 -3.34 -1.44
C LEU A 157 13.65 -3.09 -1.87
N VAL A 158 13.91 -3.18 -3.17
CA VAL A 158 15.23 -3.02 -3.79
C VAL A 158 15.09 -2.27 -5.12
N ASN A 159 16.21 -1.78 -5.67
CA ASN A 159 16.23 -1.28 -7.04
C ASN A 159 15.90 -2.42 -8.03
N SER A 160 15.02 -2.14 -9.00
CA SER A 160 14.60 -3.11 -10.02
C SER A 160 15.77 -3.64 -10.88
N GLN A 161 16.75 -2.80 -11.21
CA GLN A 161 17.95 -3.19 -11.96
C GLN A 161 18.77 -4.25 -11.19
N HIS A 162 18.95 -4.05 -9.88
CA HIS A 162 19.65 -5.02 -9.03
C HIS A 162 18.85 -6.33 -8.90
N LEU A 163 17.52 -6.24 -8.74
CA LEU A 163 16.67 -7.42 -8.73
C LEU A 163 16.80 -8.20 -10.05
N LEU A 164 16.69 -7.52 -11.19
CA LEU A 164 16.74 -8.13 -12.51
C LEU A 164 18.11 -8.71 -12.84
N ALA A 165 19.20 -8.19 -12.27
CA ALA A 165 20.52 -8.81 -12.38
C ALA A 165 20.55 -10.22 -11.74
N HIS A 166 19.81 -10.43 -10.65
CA HIS A 166 19.69 -11.73 -9.98
C HIS A 166 18.58 -12.62 -10.56
N TRP A 167 17.54 -12.03 -11.13
CA TRP A 167 16.42 -12.73 -11.78
C TRP A 167 16.08 -12.12 -13.15
N PRO A 168 16.88 -12.41 -14.20
CA PRO A 168 16.77 -11.73 -15.49
C PRO A 168 15.51 -12.07 -16.29
N THR A 169 14.79 -13.12 -15.91
CA THR A 169 13.56 -13.57 -16.58
C THR A 169 12.28 -12.98 -15.99
N LEU A 170 12.39 -12.16 -14.93
CA LEU A 170 11.20 -11.53 -14.34
C LEU A 170 10.63 -10.46 -15.27
N THR A 171 9.30 -10.48 -15.38
CA THR A 171 8.52 -9.40 -15.99
C THR A 171 7.77 -8.65 -14.89
N PRO A 172 7.34 -7.39 -15.14
CA PRO A 172 6.59 -6.63 -14.15
C PRO A 172 5.33 -7.39 -13.71
N ALA A 173 5.16 -7.57 -12.40
CA ALA A 173 3.98 -8.17 -11.80
C ALA A 173 2.82 -7.17 -11.67
N ARG A 174 3.12 -5.88 -11.68
CA ARG A 174 2.16 -4.77 -11.56
C ARG A 174 2.71 -3.51 -12.22
N PHE A 175 1.81 -2.67 -12.72
CA PHE A 175 2.09 -1.28 -13.10
C PHE A 175 1.26 -0.34 -12.24
N ASN A 176 1.92 0.61 -11.57
CA ASN A 176 1.24 1.70 -10.89
C ASN A 176 1.37 2.94 -11.79
N LEU A 177 0.25 3.54 -12.18
CA LEU A 177 0.22 4.64 -13.14
C LEU A 177 -0.16 5.93 -12.44
N ARG A 178 0.69 6.96 -12.61
CA ARG A 178 0.37 8.34 -12.22
C ARG A 178 -0.41 8.97 -13.36
N VAL A 179 -1.67 9.29 -13.11
CA VAL A 179 -2.63 9.74 -14.13
C VAL A 179 -3.52 10.82 -13.51
N LEU A 180 -3.90 11.83 -14.28
CA LEU A 180 -4.91 12.78 -13.78
C LEU A 180 -6.24 12.03 -13.57
N PRO A 181 -6.97 12.24 -12.45
CA PRO A 181 -8.18 11.48 -12.15
C PRO A 181 -9.21 11.44 -13.29
N GLN A 182 -9.42 12.56 -13.98
CA GLN A 182 -10.35 12.65 -15.12
C GLN A 182 -9.94 11.79 -16.33
N ASN A 183 -8.65 11.43 -16.43
CA ASN A 183 -8.10 10.62 -17.51
C ASN A 183 -8.13 9.12 -17.21
N VAL A 184 -8.45 8.71 -15.97
CA VAL A 184 -8.51 7.29 -15.60
C VAL A 184 -9.60 6.54 -16.40
N PRO A 185 -10.88 6.99 -16.45
CA PRO A 185 -11.91 6.27 -17.20
C PRO A 185 -11.62 6.07 -18.70
N PRO A 186 -11.17 7.07 -19.48
CA PRO A 186 -10.81 6.84 -20.89
C PRO A 186 -9.59 5.92 -21.03
N LEU A 187 -8.58 6.01 -20.16
CA LEU A 187 -7.41 5.15 -20.20
C LEU A 187 -7.78 3.67 -19.92
N VAL A 188 -8.65 3.43 -18.93
CA VAL A 188 -9.14 2.07 -18.62
C VAL A 188 -9.84 1.46 -19.82
N ARG A 189 -10.77 2.18 -20.46
CA ARG A 189 -11.47 1.69 -21.65
C ARG A 189 -10.50 1.33 -22.78
N GLU A 190 -9.47 2.13 -22.98
CA GLU A 190 -8.47 1.88 -24.02
C GLU A 190 -7.60 0.66 -23.69
N ILE A 191 -7.13 0.51 -22.45
CA ILE A 191 -6.39 -0.67 -22.00
C ILE A 191 -7.21 -1.94 -22.19
N GLN A 192 -8.49 -1.92 -21.79
CA GLN A 192 -9.39 -3.05 -21.96
C GLN A 192 -9.60 -3.40 -23.43
N ARG A 193 -9.74 -2.39 -24.29
CA ARG A 193 -9.90 -2.57 -25.74
C ARG A 193 -8.66 -3.19 -26.39
N VAL A 194 -7.46 -2.76 -25.99
CA VAL A 194 -6.19 -3.20 -26.60
C VAL A 194 -5.73 -4.56 -26.06
N PHE A 195 -5.88 -4.79 -24.75
CA PHE A 195 -5.29 -5.93 -24.06
C PHE A 195 -6.29 -6.99 -23.58
N ALA A 196 -7.61 -6.74 -23.74
CA ALA A 196 -8.67 -7.56 -23.15
C ALA A 196 -8.44 -7.78 -21.63
N LEU A 197 -7.95 -6.75 -20.94
CA LEU A 197 -7.65 -6.84 -19.52
C LEU A 197 -8.96 -6.84 -18.71
N GLU A 198 -9.16 -7.86 -17.88
CA GLU A 198 -10.34 -7.99 -17.03
C GLU A 198 -10.41 -6.89 -15.97
N ASP A 199 -11.63 -6.50 -15.58
CA ASP A 199 -11.86 -5.53 -14.48
C ASP A 199 -11.16 -5.95 -13.18
N SER A 200 -11.09 -7.26 -12.90
CA SER A 200 -10.42 -7.84 -11.73
C SER A 200 -8.93 -7.50 -11.62
N ARG A 201 -8.31 -7.05 -12.72
CA ARG A 201 -6.89 -6.74 -12.86
C ARG A 201 -6.61 -5.25 -12.94
N ILE A 202 -7.65 -4.44 -12.84
CA ILE A 202 -7.58 -2.99 -12.88
C ILE A 202 -8.10 -2.47 -11.53
N ILE A 203 -7.28 -1.68 -10.85
CA ILE A 203 -7.68 -1.05 -9.59
C ILE A 203 -7.65 0.46 -9.80
N ASP A 204 -8.82 1.07 -9.81
CA ASP A 204 -8.98 2.52 -9.72
C ASP A 204 -8.94 2.94 -8.25
N GLN A 205 -7.98 3.79 -7.91
CA GLN A 205 -7.80 4.27 -6.55
C GLN A 205 -9.04 5.01 -6.01
N GLN A 206 -9.65 5.89 -6.80
CA GLN A 206 -10.79 6.70 -6.36
C GLN A 206 -12.00 5.81 -6.10
N GLN A 207 -12.23 4.84 -7.00
CA GLN A 207 -13.29 3.87 -6.81
C GLN A 207 -13.05 3.01 -5.56
N LEU A 208 -11.82 2.56 -5.34
CA LEU A 208 -11.45 1.76 -4.17
C LEU A 208 -11.59 2.54 -2.85
N LYS A 209 -11.14 3.81 -2.81
CA LYS A 209 -11.30 4.69 -1.64
C LYS A 209 -12.78 4.99 -1.36
N GLY A 210 -13.56 5.26 -2.40
CA GLY A 210 -15.00 5.49 -2.30
C GLY A 210 -15.73 4.27 -1.75
N TRP A 211 -15.45 3.08 -2.29
CA TRP A 211 -16.02 1.83 -1.82
C TRP A 211 -15.62 1.51 -0.37
N SER A 212 -14.33 1.66 -0.03
CA SER A 212 -13.84 1.45 1.34
C SER A 212 -14.52 2.38 2.35
N SER A 213 -14.71 3.65 1.98
CA SER A 213 -15.43 4.62 2.80
C SER A 213 -16.90 4.23 2.99
N GLN A 214 -17.58 3.79 1.93
CA GLN A 214 -18.97 3.33 2.02
C GLN A 214 -19.13 2.10 2.92
N VAL A 215 -18.21 1.13 2.81
CA VAL A 215 -18.20 -0.05 3.67
C VAL A 215 -18.02 0.38 5.13
N PHE A 216 -17.07 1.27 5.41
CA PHE A 216 -16.87 1.83 6.74
C PHE A 216 -18.15 2.48 7.29
N GLU A 217 -18.79 3.38 6.53
CA GLU A 217 -20.01 4.06 6.96
C GLU A 217 -21.11 3.06 7.30
N ARG A 218 -21.29 2.03 6.48
CA ARG A 218 -22.30 0.99 6.72
C ARG A 218 -22.03 0.22 8.02
N THR A 219 -20.78 -0.12 8.30
CA THR A 219 -20.40 -0.85 9.52
C THR A 219 -20.66 -0.02 10.79
N PHE A 220 -20.41 1.29 10.76
CA PHE A 220 -20.54 2.14 11.94
C PHE A 220 -21.88 2.90 12.04
N ALA A 221 -22.73 2.86 11.02
CA ALA A 221 -24.05 3.48 11.02
C ALA A 221 -24.92 3.04 12.20
N ALA A 222 -24.92 1.74 12.53
CA ALA A 222 -25.68 1.20 13.66
C ALA A 222 -25.21 1.78 15.00
N THR A 223 -23.89 1.91 15.19
CA THR A 223 -23.29 2.50 16.40
C THR A 223 -23.64 3.98 16.50
N ALA A 224 -23.57 4.72 15.39
CA ALA A 224 -23.96 6.14 15.35
C ALA A 224 -25.45 6.35 15.67
N ALA A 225 -26.33 5.49 15.15
CA ALA A 225 -27.76 5.53 15.41
C ALA A 225 -28.06 5.23 16.89
N LEU A 226 -27.45 4.19 17.46
CA LEU A 226 -27.61 3.84 18.87
C LEU A 226 -27.10 4.94 19.81
N ASN A 227 -25.96 5.55 19.46
CA ASN A 227 -25.40 6.66 20.21
C ASN A 227 -26.34 7.87 20.20
N SER A 228 -26.86 8.23 19.02
CA SER A 228 -27.81 9.33 18.85
C SER A 228 -29.11 9.08 19.64
N LEU A 229 -29.63 7.86 19.61
CA LEU A 229 -30.81 7.48 20.38
C LEU A 229 -30.55 7.54 21.89
N THR A 230 -29.38 7.09 22.34
CA THR A 230 -28.99 7.11 23.77
C THR A 230 -28.88 8.54 24.29
N LEU A 231 -28.25 9.44 23.53
CA LEU A 231 -28.19 10.87 23.86
C LEU A 231 -29.57 11.53 23.83
N GLY A 232 -30.42 11.16 22.86
CA GLY A 232 -31.79 11.65 22.77
C GLY A 232 -32.64 11.27 23.99
N VAL A 233 -32.62 9.99 24.38
CA VAL A 233 -33.33 9.49 25.58
C VAL A 233 -32.78 10.16 26.83
N ALA A 234 -31.47 10.29 26.96
CA ALA A 234 -30.86 10.94 28.13
C ALA A 234 -31.22 12.44 28.21
N GLY A 235 -31.31 13.13 27.07
CA GLY A 235 -31.77 14.52 26.98
C GLY A 235 -33.23 14.68 27.38
N VAL A 236 -34.12 13.82 26.88
CA VAL A 236 -35.55 13.80 27.27
C VAL A 236 -35.69 13.53 28.76
N ALA A 237 -34.95 12.56 29.30
CA ALA A 237 -34.98 12.23 30.72
C ALA A 237 -34.51 13.39 31.61
N LEU A 238 -33.56 14.21 31.14
CA LEU A 238 -33.13 15.42 31.85
C LEU A 238 -34.23 16.49 31.84
N LEU A 239 -34.89 16.71 30.70
CA LEU A 239 -35.99 17.66 30.59
C LEU A 239 -37.21 17.25 31.44
N SER A 240 -37.51 15.95 31.55
CA SER A 240 -38.62 15.47 32.37
C SER A 240 -38.29 15.34 33.86
N ALA A 241 -37.02 15.48 34.25
CA ALA A 241 -36.58 15.44 35.65
C ALA A 241 -36.42 16.84 36.27
N CYS A 242 -36.60 17.89 35.46
CA CYS A 242 -36.75 19.28 35.90
C CYS A 242 -38.23 19.61 36.10
#